data_AF-A0A3B0S4V9-F1
#
_entry.id   AF-A0A3B0S4V9-F1
#
_cell.length_a   1.000
_cell.length_b   1.000
_cell.length_c   1.000
_cell.angle_alpha   90.00
_cell.angle_beta   90.00
_cell.angle_gamma   90.00
#
_symmetry.space_group_name_H-M   'P 1'
#
loop_
_entity.id
_entity.type
_entity.pdbx_description
1 polymer ?
#
loop_
_entity_poly.entity_id
_entity_poly.type
_entity_poly.pdbx_seq_one_letter_code
_entity_poly.pdbx_strand_id
1 'polypeptide(L)'
;PEQLPDAVERYAPGDGDLAINPVKVMIDLKPNYEARFVIDGVPIPQDQVNSIFETGRHEFEPGEGKVIERWTPGEHTVVVSWLGGTRSTDAGSLVWTFRVQ
;
A
#
# COMPACT_ATOMS: atom_id res chain seq x y z
N PRO A 1 18.85 -10.25 1.35
CA PRO A 1 17.52 -9.74 1.74
C PRO A 1 17.42 -8.26 1.39
N GLU A 2 16.38 -7.88 0.66
CA GLU A 2 16.11 -6.47 0.36
C GLU A 2 15.86 -5.73 1.68
N GLN A 3 16.61 -4.64 1.89
CA GLN A 3 16.52 -3.88 3.12
C GLN A 3 15.38 -2.88 2.97
N LEU A 4 14.30 -3.10 3.72
CA LEU A 4 13.16 -2.19 3.72
C LEU A 4 13.55 -0.84 4.34
N PRO A 5 12.92 0.26 3.91
CA PRO A 5 13.04 1.54 4.59
C PRO A 5 12.67 1.40 6.07
N ASP A 6 13.34 2.14 6.96
CA ASP A 6 13.15 2.04 8.41
C ASP A 6 11.70 2.21 8.88
N ALA A 7 10.87 2.95 8.13
CA ALA A 7 9.47 3.17 8.45
C ALA A 7 8.57 1.96 8.13
N VAL A 8 9.01 1.04 7.26
CA VAL A 8 8.21 -0.07 6.75
C VAL A 8 8.52 -1.34 7.52
N GLU A 9 7.51 -1.96 8.11
CA GLU A 9 7.63 -3.25 8.80
C GLU A 9 7.34 -4.43 7.86
N ARG A 10 6.35 -4.27 6.97
CA ARG A 10 6.00 -5.22 5.90
C ARG A 10 5.05 -4.58 4.88
N TYR A 11 4.89 -5.24 3.74
CA TYR A 11 3.88 -4.92 2.75
C TYR A 11 3.38 -6.21 2.09
N ALA A 12 2.20 -6.15 1.48
CA ALA A 12 1.61 -7.26 0.75
C ALA A 12 0.72 -6.75 -0.41
N PRO A 13 0.59 -7.51 -1.51
CA PRO A 13 1.44 -8.64 -1.90
C PRO A 13 2.92 -8.20 -2.00
N GLY A 14 3.85 -9.13 -1.81
CA GLY A 14 5.28 -8.86 -1.92
C GLY A 14 5.71 -8.58 -3.36
N ASP A 15 6.91 -8.01 -3.53
CA ASP A 15 7.44 -7.77 -4.87
C ASP A 15 7.60 -9.09 -5.64
N GLY A 16 6.99 -9.16 -6.83
CA GLY A 16 6.94 -10.34 -7.69
C GLY A 16 5.91 -11.40 -7.29
N ASP A 17 5.12 -11.19 -6.23
CA ASP A 17 4.14 -12.18 -5.78
C ASP A 17 3.02 -12.40 -6.80
N LEU A 18 2.53 -13.64 -6.86
CA LEU A 18 1.29 -13.99 -7.53
C LEU A 18 0.14 -13.93 -6.53
N ALA A 19 -0.74 -12.95 -6.67
CA ALA A 19 -1.87 -12.72 -5.78
C ALA A 19 -3.16 -13.33 -6.37
N ILE A 20 -3.82 -14.19 -5.58
CA ILE A 20 -5.07 -14.88 -5.96
C ILE A 20 -6.24 -14.17 -5.29
N ASN A 21 -7.28 -13.87 -6.06
CA ASN A 21 -8.45 -13.13 -5.58
C ASN A 21 -9.15 -13.79 -4.36
N PRO A 22 -9.63 -13.00 -3.39
CA PRO A 22 -9.58 -11.53 -3.33
C PRO A 22 -8.19 -11.00 -2.95
N VAL A 23 -7.71 -10.01 -3.72
CA VAL A 23 -6.41 -9.37 -3.48
C VAL A 23 -6.61 -8.02 -2.79
N LYS A 24 -5.82 -7.78 -1.74
CA LYS A 24 -5.71 -6.49 -1.07
C LYS A 24 -4.26 -6.06 -1.05
N VAL A 25 -4.05 -4.77 -1.23
CA VAL A 25 -2.74 -4.13 -1.11
C VAL A 25 -2.63 -3.56 0.30
N MET A 26 -1.53 -3.83 0.98
CA MET A 26 -1.30 -3.45 2.37
C MET A 26 0.14 -3.00 2.57
N ILE A 27 0.31 -2.01 3.44
CA ILE A 27 1.59 -1.67 4.05
C ILE A 27 1.40 -1.51 5.56
N ASP A 28 2.23 -2.19 6.33
CA ASP A 28 2.38 -1.96 7.77
C ASP A 28 3.62 -1.06 7.92
N LEU A 29 3.35 0.19 8.23
CA LEU A 29 4.35 1.13 8.68
C LEU A 29 4.51 1.01 10.19
N LYS A 30 5.58 1.59 10.74
CA LYS A 30 5.62 1.91 12.16
C LYS A 30 4.42 2.81 12.52
N PRO A 31 4.02 2.88 13.80
CA PRO A 31 2.93 3.76 14.22
C PRO A 31 3.15 5.23 13.89
N ASN A 32 2.05 5.97 13.75
CA ASN A 32 2.00 7.41 13.52
C ASN A 32 2.48 7.91 12.15
N TYR A 33 2.45 7.05 11.13
CA TYR A 33 2.61 7.47 9.75
C TYR A 33 1.26 7.54 9.04
N GLU A 34 1.12 8.51 8.14
CA GLU A 34 0.07 8.50 7.14
C GLU A 34 0.62 7.91 5.84
N ALA A 35 -0.16 7.09 5.16
CA ALA A 35 0.21 6.47 3.88
C ALA A 35 -0.70 6.94 2.74
N ARG A 36 -0.11 7.20 1.58
CA ARG A 36 -0.84 7.47 0.33
C ARG A 36 -0.47 6.41 -0.70
N PHE A 37 -1.48 5.79 -1.28
CA PHE A 37 -1.33 4.77 -2.31
C PHE A 37 -1.54 5.38 -3.69
N VAL A 38 -0.72 4.95 -4.64
CA VAL A 38 -0.94 5.07 -6.08
C VAL A 38 -0.80 3.68 -6.66
N ILE A 39 -1.82 3.20 -7.37
CA ILE A 39 -1.86 1.84 -7.93
C ILE A 39 -2.07 1.99 -9.43
N ASP A 40 -1.13 1.48 -10.23
CA ASP A 40 -1.09 1.64 -11.70
C ASP A 40 -1.21 3.10 -12.17
N GLY A 41 -0.61 4.02 -11.40
CA GLY A 41 -0.70 5.45 -11.66
C GLY A 41 -2.00 6.12 -11.20
N VAL A 42 -2.94 5.36 -10.61
CA VAL A 42 -4.20 5.87 -10.06
C VAL A 42 -4.03 6.20 -8.57
N PRO A 43 -4.12 7.47 -8.14
CA PRO A 43 -4.10 7.83 -6.73
C PRO A 43 -5.35 7.30 -6.03
N ILE A 44 -5.15 6.64 -4.89
CA ILE A 44 -6.25 6.13 -4.07
C ILE A 44 -6.71 7.21 -3.09
N PRO A 45 -7.99 7.63 -3.12
CA PRO A 45 -8.54 8.56 -2.14
C PRO A 45 -8.36 8.06 -0.71
N GLN A 46 -8.01 8.96 0.22
CA GLN A 46 -7.73 8.59 1.61
C GLN A 46 -8.94 7.96 2.32
N ASP A 47 -10.16 8.35 1.95
CA ASP A 47 -11.41 7.75 2.43
C ASP A 47 -11.67 6.33 1.91
N GLN A 48 -10.90 5.87 0.91
CA GLN A 48 -10.95 4.50 0.38
C GLN A 48 -9.83 3.60 0.91
N VAL A 49 -8.88 4.15 1.68
CA VAL A 49 -7.82 3.42 2.36
C VAL A 49 -8.25 3.15 3.80
N ASN A 50 -8.33 1.87 4.19
CA ASN A 50 -8.57 1.51 5.58
C ASN A 50 -7.26 1.68 6.36
N SER A 51 -7.23 2.64 7.28
CA SER A 51 -6.03 3.02 8.03
C SER A 51 -6.27 2.90 9.53
N ILE A 52 -5.35 2.24 10.22
CA ILE A 52 -5.26 2.21 11.69
C ILE A 52 -3.94 2.87 12.08
N PHE A 53 -3.99 4.17 12.35
CA PHE A 53 -2.82 5.03 12.54
C PHE A 53 -1.94 4.59 13.72
N GLU A 54 -2.56 4.08 14.78
CA GLU A 54 -1.91 3.59 16.00
C GLU A 54 -1.09 2.33 15.76
N THR A 55 -1.46 1.52 14.76
CA THR A 55 -0.71 0.33 14.36
C THR A 55 0.12 0.55 13.09
N GLY A 56 -0.02 1.71 12.43
CA GLY A 56 0.62 2.01 11.14
C GLY A 56 0.12 1.14 9.98
N ARG A 57 -1.02 0.48 10.14
CA ARG A 57 -1.57 -0.42 9.12
C ARG A 57 -2.43 0.37 8.15
N HIS A 58 -2.10 0.28 6.87
CA HIS A 58 -2.89 0.89 5.80
C HIS A 58 -3.15 -0.13 4.71
N GLU A 59 -4.42 -0.27 4.30
CA GLU A 59 -4.81 -1.25 3.31
C GLU A 59 -5.86 -0.71 2.33
N PHE A 60 -5.73 -1.14 1.08
CA PHE A 60 -6.70 -0.89 0.02
C PHE A 60 -7.15 -2.21 -0.59
N GLU A 61 -8.45 -2.33 -0.77
CA GLU A 61 -9.12 -3.44 -1.45
C GLU A 61 -10.07 -2.85 -2.48
N PRO A 62 -10.01 -3.24 -3.76
CA PRO A 62 -10.99 -2.82 -4.76
C PRO A 62 -12.42 -3.17 -4.37
N GLY A 63 -13.38 -2.39 -4.85
CA GLY A 63 -14.79 -2.67 -4.61
C GLY A 63 -15.72 -1.66 -5.29
N GLU A 64 -17.01 -1.96 -5.30
CA GLU A 64 -18.04 -1.09 -5.90
C GLU A 64 -17.95 0.35 -5.35
N GLY A 65 -17.93 1.33 -6.27
CA GLY A 65 -17.84 2.75 -5.92
C GLY A 65 -16.43 3.24 -5.53
N LYS A 66 -15.42 2.37 -5.52
CA LYS A 66 -14.01 2.78 -5.35
C LYS A 66 -13.37 3.17 -6.68
N VAL A 67 -12.28 3.90 -6.61
CA VAL A 67 -11.53 4.34 -7.80
C VAL A 67 -10.98 3.15 -8.61
N ILE A 68 -10.69 2.03 -7.93
CA ILE A 68 -10.45 0.73 -8.56
C ILE A 68 -11.55 -0.20 -8.04
N GLU A 69 -12.43 -0.64 -8.93
CA GLU A 69 -13.55 -1.51 -8.56
C GLU A 69 -13.18 -2.99 -8.50
N ARG A 70 -12.20 -3.40 -9.32
CA ARG A 70 -11.72 -4.77 -9.42
C ARG A 70 -10.31 -4.80 -9.98
N TRP A 71 -9.53 -5.80 -9.57
CA TRP A 71 -8.25 -6.08 -10.20
C TRP A 71 -8.45 -6.59 -11.63
N THR A 72 -7.59 -6.16 -12.54
CA THR A 72 -7.48 -6.76 -13.87
C THR A 72 -6.42 -7.87 -13.84
N PRO A 73 -6.55 -8.95 -14.61
CA PRO A 73 -5.45 -9.90 -14.73
C PRO A 73 -4.20 -9.22 -15.30
N GLY A 74 -3.02 -9.49 -14.73
CA GLY A 74 -1.78 -8.86 -15.16
C GLY A 74 -0.90 -8.38 -14.01
N GLU A 75 0.14 -7.63 -14.38
CA GLU A 75 1.04 -6.99 -13.43
C GLU A 75 0.42 -5.67 -12.95
N HIS A 76 0.58 -5.40 -11.67
CA HIS A 76 0.15 -4.18 -11.00
C HIS A 76 1.32 -3.57 -10.27
N THR A 77 1.47 -2.25 -10.37
CA THR A 77 2.51 -1.49 -9.66
C THR A 77 1.87 -0.69 -8.53
N VAL A 78 2.42 -0.83 -7.33
CA VAL A 78 2.03 -0.04 -6.17
C VAL A 78 3.15 0.93 -5.81
N VAL A 79 2.78 2.18 -5.60
CA VAL A 79 3.61 3.19 -4.97
C VAL A 79 2.94 3.60 -3.67
N VAL A 80 3.64 3.48 -2.56
CA VAL A 80 3.24 4.09 -1.30
C VAL A 80 4.21 5.20 -0.94
N SER A 81 3.69 6.36 -0.61
CA SER A 81 4.45 7.42 0.07
C SER A 81 3.92 7.62 1.47
N TRP A 82 4.80 7.92 2.42
CA TRP A 82 4.41 8.21 3.80
C TRP A 82 5.00 9.52 4.32
N LEU A 83 4.33 10.07 5.33
CA LEU A 83 4.79 11.21 6.13
C LEU A 83 4.36 10.99 7.58
N GLY A 84 5.24 11.28 8.54
CA GLY A 84 4.91 11.26 9.96
C GLY A 84 6.02 10.70 10.83
N GLY A 85 5.68 9.68 11.61
CA GLY A 85 6.54 9.08 12.62
C GLY A 85 6.71 9.94 13.86
N THR A 86 7.62 9.53 14.75
CA THR A 86 7.88 10.22 16.02
C THR A 86 8.39 11.66 15.85
N ARG A 87 8.97 11.97 14.69
CA ARG A 87 9.45 13.32 14.34
C ARG A 87 8.41 14.16 13.59
N SER A 88 7.28 13.57 13.18
CA SER A 88 6.23 14.16 12.32
C SER A 88 6.71 14.74 10.99
N THR A 89 7.98 14.54 10.63
CA THR A 89 8.62 15.02 9.41
C THR A 89 9.37 13.91 8.68
N ASP A 90 9.29 12.67 9.16
CA ASP A 90 9.92 11.53 8.48
C ASP A 90 9.04 11.15 7.29
N ALA A 91 9.66 10.99 6.13
CA ALA A 91 8.98 10.77 4.88
C ALA A 91 9.78 9.85 3.97
N GLY A 92 9.08 9.10 3.14
CA GLY A 92 9.69 8.19 2.19
C GLY A 92 8.66 7.58 1.27
N SER A 93 9.15 6.67 0.42
CA SER A 93 8.31 5.93 -0.50
C SER A 93 8.84 4.52 -0.74
N LEU A 94 7.94 3.60 -1.05
CA LEU A 94 8.24 2.24 -1.49
C LEU A 94 7.45 1.96 -2.76
N VAL A 95 8.11 1.30 -3.71
CA VAL A 95 7.51 0.87 -4.97
C VAL A 95 7.71 -0.63 -5.10
N TRP A 96 6.66 -1.35 -5.49
CA TRP A 96 6.74 -2.77 -5.77
C TRP A 96 5.72 -3.19 -6.82
N THR A 97 5.90 -4.39 -7.35
CA THR A 97 5.02 -4.99 -8.35
C THR A 97 4.47 -6.32 -7.88
N PHE A 98 3.24 -6.65 -8.27
CA PHE A 98 2.68 -7.98 -8.06
C PHE A 98 1.81 -8.37 -9.25
N ARG A 99 1.48 -9.66 -9.37
CA ARG A 99 0.66 -10.17 -10.47
C ARG A 99 -0.66 -10.72 -9.98
N VAL A 100 -1.75 -10.39 -10.68
CA VAL A 100 -3.08 -10.97 -10.48
C VAL A 100 -3.39 -11.96 -11.62
N GLN A 101 -4.03 -13.08 -11.27
CA GLN A 101 -4.57 -14.07 -12.21
C GLN A 101 -6.09 -14.21 -12.09
#